data_AF-A0A6A3ZFR3-F1
#
_entry.id   AF-A0A6A3ZFR3-F1
#
_cell.length_a   1.000
_cell.length_b   1.000
_cell.length_c   1.000
_cell.angle_alpha   90.00
_cell.angle_beta   90.00
_cell.angle_gamma   90.00
#
_symmetry.space_group_name_H-M   'P 1'
#
loop_
_entity.id
_entity.type
_entity.pdbx_description
1 polymer ?
#
loop_
_entity_poly.entity_id
_entity_poly.type
_entity_poly.pdbx_seq_one_letter_code
_entity_poly.pdbx_strand_id
1 'polypeptide(L)' 'MQEMLEYDFGVRISTSLISKKLCDKLYTVKQVRIEPETCNNAVNIEKRRVFGEALLKHERVHHRGL' A
#
# COMPACT_ATOMS: atom_id res chain seq x y z
N MET A 1 15.55 -0.54 3.55
CA MET A 1 15.67 -2.01 3.75
C MET A 1 16.35 -2.32 5.07
N GLN A 2 17.54 -1.80 5.36
CA GLN A 2 18.19 -2.00 6.67
C GLN A 2 17.29 -1.57 7.84
N GLU A 3 16.74 -0.35 7.80
CA GLU A 3 15.80 0.15 8.83
C GLU A 3 14.56 -0.74 8.97
N MET A 4 14.01 -1.20 7.84
CA MET A 4 12.88 -2.13 7.82
C MET A 4 13.21 -3.45 8.51
N LEU A 5 14.41 -3.99 8.26
CA LEU A 5 14.85 -5.24 8.88
C LEU A 5 15.08 -5.09 10.38
N GLU A 6 15.54 -3.91 10.82
CA GLU A 6 15.68 -3.58 12.22
C GLU A 6 14.32 -3.41 12.90
N TYR A 7 13.36 -2.75 12.26
CA TYR A 7 12.02 -2.55 12.78
C TYR A 7 11.19 -3.85 12.84
N ASP A 8 11.14 -4.62 11.73
CA ASP A 8 10.28 -5.80 11.60
C ASP A 8 10.88 -7.04 12.29
N PHE A 9 12.20 -7.17 12.29
CA PHE A 9 12.90 -8.40 12.74
C PHE A 9 13.91 -8.15 13.85
N GLY A 10 14.13 -6.91 14.30
CA GLY A 10 15.10 -6.59 15.36
C GLY A 10 16.57 -6.83 14.97
N VAL A 11 16.86 -6.99 13.67
CA VAL A 11 18.21 -7.31 13.19
C VAL A 11 18.83 -6.13 12.47
N ARG A 12 20.02 -5.72 12.94
CA ARG A 12 20.78 -4.66 12.29
C ARG A 12 21.92 -5.28 11.48
N ILE A 13 21.74 -5.31 10.16
CA ILE A 13 22.72 -5.86 9.22
C ILE A 13 23.23 -4.80 8.25
N SER A 14 24.52 -4.88 7.90
CA SER A 14 25.14 -3.95 6.94
C SER A 14 24.49 -4.06 5.56
N THR A 15 24.40 -2.94 4.85
CA THR A 15 23.95 -2.87 3.46
C THR A 15 24.73 -3.80 2.53
N SER A 16 26.04 -3.95 2.72
CA SER A 16 26.88 -4.86 1.95
C SER A 16 26.48 -6.33 2.11
N LEU A 17 26.17 -6.76 3.35
CA LEU A 17 25.68 -8.11 3.64
C LEU A 17 24.30 -8.34 3.01
N ILE A 18 23.41 -7.35 3.06
CA ILE A 18 22.12 -7.38 2.36
C ILE A 18 22.33 -7.59 0.86
N SER A 19 23.14 -6.73 0.23
CA SER A 19 23.45 -6.83 -1.21
C SER A 19 24.04 -8.18 -1.57
N LYS A 20 24.99 -8.70 -0.79
CA LYS A 20 25.61 -10.02 -1.01
C LYS A 20 24.59 -11.15 -0.97
N LYS A 21 23.61 -11.10 -0.06
CA LYS A 21 22.56 -12.12 0.04
C LYS A 21 21.50 -12.03 -1.05
N LEU A 22 21.34 -10.84 -1.66
CA LEU A 22 20.40 -10.57 -2.74
C LEU A 22 21.00 -10.72 -4.14
N CYS A 23 22.33 -10.68 -4.29
CA CYS A 23 23.03 -10.64 -5.59
C CYS A 23 22.64 -11.78 -6.55
N ASP A 24 22.34 -12.96 -6.02
CA ASP A 24 21.97 -14.15 -6.81
C ASP A 24 20.46 -14.48 -6.72
N LYS A 25 19.66 -13.56 -6.17
CA LYS A 25 18.22 -13.73 -6.06
C LYS A 25 17.52 -12.78 -7.03
N LEU A 26 16.52 -13.28 -7.75
CA LEU A 26 15.57 -12.41 -8.43
C LEU A 26 14.72 -11.73 -7.36
N TYR A 27 15.05 -10.48 -7.04
CA TYR A 27 14.24 -9.64 -6.16
C TYR A 27 13.73 -8.45 -6.94
N THR A 28 12.44 -8.14 -6.74
CA THR A 28 11.86 -6.87 -7.16
C THR A 28 11.56 -6.08 -5.91
N VAL A 29 12.14 -4.89 -5.79
CA VAL A 29 11.74 -3.95 -4.74
C VAL A 29 10.37 -3.41 -5.13
N LYS A 30 9.31 -4.00 -4.56
CA LYS A 30 7.98 -3.41 -4.63
C LYS A 30 7.95 -2.23 -3.66
N GLN A 31 7.55 -1.06 -4.15
CA GLN A 31 7.18 0.01 -3.25
C GLN A 31 5.96 -0.44 -2.45
N VAL A 32 6.15 -0.67 -1.15
CA VAL A 32 5.03 -0.95 -0.25
C VAL A 32 4.34 0.39 -0.01
N ARG A 33 3.06 0.49 -0.34
CA ARG A 33 2.25 1.65 0.03
C ARG A 33 2.12 1.65 1.55
N ILE A 34 2.87 2.52 2.21
CA ILE A 34 2.70 2.79 3.64
C ILE A 34 1.49 3.72 3.76
N GLU A 35 0.33 3.16 4.06
CA GLU A 35 -0.84 3.98 4.41
C GLU A 35 -0.71 4.43 5.87
N PRO A 36 -0.81 5.73 6.15
CA PRO A 36 -0.99 6.20 7.52
C PRO A 36 -2.17 5.49 8.17
N GLU A 37 -2.05 5.08 9.43
CA GLU A 37 -3.17 4.46 10.18
C GLU A 37 -4.42 5.36 10.17
N THR A 38 -4.20 6.68 10.13
CA THR A 38 -5.24 7.70 10.01
C THR A 38 -5.98 7.66 8.68
N CYS A 39 -5.39 7.16 7.60
CA CYS A 39 -6.03 7.02 6.29
C CYS A 39 -7.01 5.85 6.23
N ASN A 40 -6.74 4.75 6.96
CA ASN A 40 -7.57 3.53 7.02
C ASN A 40 -8.41 3.38 8.28
N ASN A 41 -8.65 4.45 9.02
CA ASN A 41 -9.63 4.39 10.11
C ASN A 41 -11.06 4.14 9.58
N ALA A 42 -11.94 3.65 10.45
CA ALA A 42 -13.32 3.29 10.09
C ALA A 42 -14.09 4.44 9.44
N VAL A 43 -13.84 5.68 9.89
CA VAL A 43 -14.49 6.89 9.35
C VAL A 43 -14.11 7.12 7.89
N ASN A 44 -12.83 6.98 7.56
CA ASN A 44 -12.33 7.20 6.21
C ASN A 44 -12.67 6.05 5.27
N ILE A 45 -12.81 4.83 5.79
CA ILE A 45 -13.35 3.69 5.05
C ILE A 45 -14.81 3.98 4.68
N GLU A 46 -15.63 4.43 5.63
CA GLU A 46 -17.04 4.70 5.39
C GLU A 46 -17.26 5.86 4.41
N LYS A 47 -16.48 6.95 4.52
CA LYS A 47 -16.51 8.05 3.55
C LYS A 47 -16.21 7.57 2.11
N ARG A 48 -15.22 6.68 1.94
CA ARG A 48 -14.87 6.11 0.65
C ARG A 48 -16.01 5.24 0.09
N ARG A 49 -16.66 4.44 0.94
CA ARG A 49 -17.82 3.62 0.56
C ARG A 49 -18.98 4.49 0.06
N VAL A 50 -19.39 5.48 0.84
CA VAL A 50 -20.49 6.40 0.49
C VAL A 50 -20.21 7.15 -0.81
N PHE A 51 -18.98 7.66 -0.96
CA PHE A 51 -18.58 8.34 -2.20
C PHE A 51 -18.63 7.41 -3.42
N GLY A 52 -18.11 6.18 -3.28
CA GLY A 52 -18.13 5.18 -4.35
C GLY A 52 -19.56 4.82 -4.78
N GLU A 53 -20.49 4.66 -3.83
CA GLU A 53 -21.90 4.39 -4.15
C GLU A 53 -22.57 5.55 -4.88
N ALA A 54 -22.31 6.79 -4.45
CA ALA A 54 -22.81 7.99 -5.11
C ALA A 54 -22.28 8.11 -6.55
N LEU A 55 -20.98 7.84 -6.76
CA LEU A 55 -20.35 7.86 -8.07
C LEU A 55 -20.97 6.81 -9.01
N LEU A 56 -21.08 5.56 -8.54
CA LEU A 56 -21.69 4.48 -9.32
C LEU A 56 -23.17 4.75 -9.65
N LYS A 57 -23.89 5.46 -8.79
CA LYS A 57 -25.27 5.88 -9.08
C LYS A 57 -25.28 6.95 -10.17
N HIS A 58 -24.41 7.95 -10.08
CA HIS A 58 -24.28 9.00 -11.09
C HIS A 58 -23.93 8.43 -12.47
N GLU A 59 -22.93 7.54 -12.55
CA GLU A 59 -22.54 6.87 -13.81
C GLU A 59 -23.68 6.03 -14.38
N ARG A 60 -24.40 5.26 -13.55
CA ARG A 60 -25.54 4.45 -14.00
C ARG A 60 -26.72 5.28 -14.50
N VAL A 61 -26.94 6.48 -13.96
CA VAL A 61 -27.96 7.42 -14.45
C VAL A 61 -27.53 8.03 -15.77
N HIS A 62 -26.25 8.43 -15.90
CA HIS A 62 -25.70 8.95 -17.16
C HIS A 62 -25.69 7.91 -18.29
N HIS A 63 -25.47 6.63 -17.99
CA HIS A 63 -25.46 5.55 -19.00
C HIS A 63 -26.85 5.01 -19.40
N ARG A 64 -27.94 5.38 -18.71
CA ARG A 64 -29.32 4.99 -19.07
C ARG A 64 -30.08 6.08 -19.82
N GLY A 65 -29.43 7.19 -20.16
CA GLY A 65 -29.99 8.32 -20.90
C GLY A 65 -29.60 8.36 -22.38
N LEU A 66 -29.50 7.20 -23.04
CA LEU A 66 -29.42 7.06 -24.50
C LEU A 66 -30.50 6.09 -24.97
#